data_AF-A0A7L4P463-F1
#
_entry.id   AF-A0A7L4P463-F1
#
_cell.length_a   1.000
_cell.length_b   1.000
_cell.length_c   1.000
_cell.angle_alpha   90.00
_cell.angle_beta   90.00
_cell.angle_gamma   90.00
#
_symmetry.space_group_name_H-M   'P 1'
#
loop_
_entity.id
_entity.type
_entity.pdbx_description
1 polymer ?
#
loop_
_entity_poly.entity_id
_entity_poly.type
_entity_poly.pdbx_seq_one_letter_code
_entity_poly.pdbx_strand_id
1 'polypeptide(L)'
;MVAIPGSEMLSSVLHVIAQSLLIPVIVGLLAFMVYAIITFGGLISEHSSRIRFGTEKTGKLIEDISNPGTPEQIIEKVNESGLPTSSKEVLIKIASTPKLSPKSREALARKLIEGEELKAAKSLEKTDIVTRLGPTLGLMGTLIPMGPGLAGLGAGDINTLAQAIIIAFDTTVVGLAAGGIAYVVSKIRRRWYEDNLSTLETLAESVLEVLDNATTKTTAVIGK
;
A
#
# COMPACT_ATOMS: atom_id res chain seq x y z
N MET A 1 17.21 44.98 21.14
CA MET A 1 16.53 43.74 21.59
C MET A 1 17.25 43.25 22.83
N VAL A 2 16.57 43.11 23.97
CA VAL A 2 17.17 42.61 25.21
C VAL A 2 17.61 41.18 24.96
N ALA A 3 18.92 40.92 24.96
CA ALA A 3 19.47 39.58 24.84
C ALA A 3 19.05 38.79 26.09
N ILE A 4 18.20 37.78 25.90
CA ILE A 4 17.81 36.85 26.97
C ILE A 4 19.06 36.03 27.31
N PRO A 5 19.53 36.00 28.57
CA PRO A 5 20.71 35.21 28.95
C PRO A 5 20.54 33.74 28.51
N GLY A 6 21.47 33.23 27.70
CA GLY A 6 21.43 31.86 27.16
C GLY A 6 20.80 31.70 25.76
N SER A 7 20.22 32.75 25.17
CA SER A 7 19.62 32.69 23.82
C SER A 7 20.62 32.36 22.70
N GLU A 8 21.86 32.82 22.82
CA GLU A 8 22.93 32.55 21.84
C GLU A 8 23.33 31.08 21.83
N MET A 9 23.41 30.45 23.01
CA MET A 9 23.76 29.03 23.13
C MET A 9 22.65 28.15 22.55
N LEU A 10 21.39 28.47 22.85
CA LEU A 10 20.22 27.76 22.29
C LEU A 10 20.14 27.91 20.77
N SER A 11 20.36 29.11 20.25
CA SER A 11 20.33 29.37 18.80
C SER A 11 21.46 28.64 18.06
N SER A 12 22.65 28.58 18.66
CA SER A 12 23.80 27.85 18.10
C SER A 12 23.55 26.35 18.05
N VAL A 13 23.00 25.77 19.13
CA VAL A 13 22.61 24.35 19.17
C VAL A 13 21.55 24.04 18.11
N LEU A 14 20.50 24.86 18.02
CA LEU A 14 19.46 24.69 17.01
C LEU A 14 20.03 24.76 15.59
N HIS A 15 20.93 25.70 15.33
CA HIS A 15 21.58 25.85 14.03
C HIS A 15 22.38 24.60 13.65
N VAL A 16 23.21 24.09 14.57
CA VAL A 16 24.01 22.87 14.34
C VAL A 16 23.11 21.67 14.06
N ILE A 17 22.02 21.50 14.82
CA ILE A 17 21.06 20.41 14.60
C ILE A 17 20.43 20.53 13.21
N ALA A 18 19.92 21.72 12.85
CA ALA A 18 19.26 21.95 11.57
C ALA A 18 20.22 21.71 10.38
N GLN A 19 21.44 22.22 10.44
CA GLN A 19 22.44 22.01 9.38
C GLN A 19 22.89 20.55 9.27
N SER A 20 23.01 19.85 10.40
CA SER A 20 23.38 18.42 10.41
C SER A 20 22.33 17.53 9.76
N LEU A 21 21.07 17.99 9.67
CA LEU A 21 19.99 17.26 9.00
C LEU A 21 20.02 17.37 7.47
N LEU A 22 20.81 18.28 6.87
CA LEU A 22 20.81 18.47 5.42
C LEU A 22 21.16 17.19 4.66
N ILE A 23 22.26 16.54 5.05
CA ILE A 23 22.72 15.32 4.39
C ILE A 23 21.71 14.18 4.58
N PRO A 24 21.21 13.87 5.80
CA PRO A 24 20.13 12.92 6.00
C PRO A 24 18.87 13.20 5.17
N VAL A 25 18.46 14.47 5.05
CA VAL A 25 17.30 14.88 4.24
C VAL A 25 17.52 14.54 2.77
N ILE A 26 18.70 14.89 2.22
CA ILE A 26 19.04 14.59 0.81
C ILE A 26 19.08 13.08 0.59
N VAL A 27 19.70 12.31 1.47
CA VAL A 27 19.75 10.85 1.38
C VAL A 27 18.34 10.24 1.42
N GLY A 28 17.48 10.72 2.33
CA GLY A 28 16.09 10.30 2.42
C GLY A 28 15.28 10.61 1.15
N LEU A 29 15.47 11.79 0.56
CA LEU A 29 14.85 12.18 -0.70
C LEU A 29 15.26 11.28 -1.87
N LEU A 30 16.56 10.98 -1.98
CA LEU A 30 17.06 10.07 -3.00
C LEU A 30 16.50 8.65 -2.82
N ALA A 31 16.44 8.15 -1.58
CA ALA A 31 15.83 6.87 -1.28
C ALA A 31 14.33 6.82 -1.65
N PHE A 32 13.59 7.88 -1.33
CA PHE A 32 12.18 8.02 -1.72
C PHE A 32 11.99 8.08 -3.23
N MET A 33 12.86 8.80 -3.95
CA MET A 33 12.83 8.84 -5.41
C MET A 33 13.06 7.47 -6.04
N VAL A 34 14.10 6.74 -5.59
CA VAL A 34 14.38 5.37 -6.06
C VAL A 34 13.19 4.45 -5.78
N TYR A 35 12.64 4.51 -4.57
CA TYR A 35 11.45 3.73 -4.20
C TYR A 35 10.23 4.08 -5.07
N ALA A 36 9.99 5.36 -5.34
CA ALA A 36 8.91 5.83 -6.19
C ALA A 36 9.06 5.30 -7.62
N ILE A 37 10.26 5.32 -8.19
CA ILE A 37 10.53 4.77 -9.53
C ILE A 37 10.28 3.26 -9.57
N ILE A 38 10.79 2.50 -8.59
CA ILE A 38 10.61 1.05 -8.52
C ILE A 38 9.12 0.69 -8.40
N THR A 39 8.39 1.38 -7.52
CA THR A 39 6.96 1.11 -7.32
C THR A 39 6.11 1.52 -8.51
N PHE A 40 6.47 2.59 -9.21
CA PHE A 40 5.82 3.00 -10.45
C PHE A 40 6.08 2.02 -11.60
N GLY A 41 7.32 1.55 -11.78
CA GLY A 41 7.63 0.49 -12.74
C GLY A 41 6.85 -0.80 -12.44
N GLY A 42 6.77 -1.17 -11.15
CA GLY A 42 5.97 -2.30 -10.70
C GLY A 42 4.47 -2.11 -10.99
N LEU A 43 3.94 -0.89 -10.82
CA LEU A 43 2.55 -0.57 -11.17
C LEU A 43 2.29 -0.74 -12.67
N ILE A 44 3.19 -0.28 -13.54
CA ILE A 44 3.03 -0.43 -15.00
C ILE A 44 3.05 -1.90 -15.39
N SER A 45 4.01 -2.67 -14.83
CA SER A 45 4.09 -4.11 -15.06
C SER A 45 2.81 -4.82 -14.62
N GLU A 46 2.28 -4.46 -13.45
CA GLU A 46 1.06 -5.04 -12.89
C GLU A 46 -0.19 -4.62 -13.68
N HIS A 47 -0.24 -3.38 -14.18
CA HIS A 47 -1.32 -2.89 -15.02
C HIS A 47 -1.40 -3.65 -16.34
N SER A 48 -0.25 -3.97 -16.95
CA SER A 48 -0.20 -4.71 -18.20
C SER A 48 -0.53 -6.19 -18.05
N SER A 49 -0.30 -6.78 -16.86
CA SER A 49 -0.51 -8.22 -16.62
C SER A 49 -1.84 -8.57 -15.96
N ARG A 50 -2.50 -7.61 -15.28
CA ARG A 50 -3.81 -7.86 -14.64
C ARG A 50 -4.94 -7.72 -15.64
N ILE A 51 -5.41 -8.84 -16.15
CA ILE A 51 -6.78 -8.95 -16.65
C ILE A 51 -7.69 -8.83 -15.42
N ARG A 52 -8.38 -7.69 -15.23
CA ARG A 52 -9.33 -7.52 -14.13
C ARG A 52 -10.27 -8.74 -14.06
N PHE A 53 -10.40 -9.32 -12.87
CA PHE A 53 -11.43 -10.32 -12.61
C PHE A 53 -12.76 -9.58 -12.47
N GLY A 54 -13.29 -9.13 -13.61
CA GLY A 54 -14.48 -8.28 -13.65
C GLY A 54 -15.73 -9.04 -13.22
N THR A 55 -16.81 -8.29 -13.00
CA THR A 55 -18.11 -8.79 -12.54
C THR A 55 -18.63 -10.00 -13.32
N GLU A 56 -18.41 -10.04 -14.64
CA GLU A 56 -18.82 -11.18 -15.47
C GLU A 56 -18.07 -12.47 -15.13
N LYS A 57 -16.76 -12.39 -14.85
CA LYS A 57 -15.95 -13.55 -14.46
C LYS A 57 -16.28 -14.00 -13.04
N THR A 58 -16.57 -13.05 -12.14
CA THR A 58 -17.05 -13.35 -10.80
C THR A 58 -18.38 -14.09 -10.85
N GLY A 59 -19.34 -13.61 -11.65
CA GLY A 59 -20.63 -14.28 -11.84
C GLY A 59 -20.50 -15.70 -12.41
N LYS A 60 -19.68 -15.88 -13.45
CA LYS A 60 -19.39 -17.21 -14.01
C LYS A 60 -18.76 -18.15 -12.99
N LEU A 61 -17.80 -17.66 -12.21
CA LEU A 61 -17.17 -18.49 -11.18
C LEU A 61 -18.16 -18.88 -10.08
N ILE A 62 -19.08 -17.99 -9.68
CA ILE A 62 -20.17 -18.29 -8.73
C ILE A 62 -21.08 -19.39 -9.29
N GLU A 63 -21.43 -19.32 -10.57
CA GLU A 63 -22.22 -20.34 -11.25
C GLU A 63 -21.49 -21.70 -11.27
N ASP A 64 -20.21 -21.70 -11.63
CA ASP A 64 -19.35 -22.88 -11.72
C ASP A 64 -19.14 -23.56 -10.35
N ILE A 65 -18.97 -22.79 -9.27
CA ILE A 65 -18.81 -23.37 -7.92
C ILE A 65 -20.14 -23.86 -7.33
N SER A 66 -21.27 -23.32 -7.79
CA SER A 66 -22.59 -23.68 -7.25
C SER A 66 -23.11 -25.03 -7.74
N ASN A 67 -22.64 -25.51 -8.90
CA ASN A 67 -23.11 -26.74 -9.51
C ASN A 67 -21.94 -27.52 -10.11
N PRO A 68 -21.49 -28.67 -9.55
CA PRO A 68 -22.18 -29.56 -8.57
C PRO A 68 -21.96 -29.28 -7.07
N GLY A 69 -21.26 -28.22 -6.67
CA GLY A 69 -21.23 -27.75 -5.28
C GLY A 69 -20.41 -28.59 -4.29
N THR A 70 -19.43 -29.38 -4.76
CA THR A 70 -18.55 -30.17 -3.88
C THR A 70 -17.27 -29.41 -3.49
N PRO A 71 -16.69 -29.66 -2.29
CA PRO A 71 -15.43 -29.04 -1.87
C PRO A 71 -14.28 -29.24 -2.88
N GLU A 72 -14.17 -30.43 -3.47
CA GLU A 72 -13.13 -30.78 -4.44
C GLU A 72 -13.27 -29.97 -5.73
N GLN A 73 -14.50 -29.78 -6.22
CA GLN A 73 -14.77 -28.99 -7.43
C GLN A 73 -14.59 -27.49 -7.20
N ILE A 74 -14.94 -26.99 -6.00
CA ILE A 74 -14.64 -25.61 -5.62
C ILE A 74 -13.13 -25.37 -5.72
N ILE A 75 -12.32 -26.28 -5.17
CA ILE A 75 -10.85 -26.17 -5.22
C ILE A 75 -10.34 -26.21 -6.66
N GLU A 76 -10.86 -27.11 -7.49
CA GLU A 76 -10.51 -27.21 -8.92
C GLU A 76 -10.83 -25.91 -9.67
N LYS A 77 -12.07 -25.42 -9.59
CA LYS A 77 -12.51 -24.22 -10.31
C LYS A 77 -11.81 -22.94 -9.83
N VAL A 78 -11.55 -22.83 -8.52
CA VAL A 78 -10.75 -21.73 -7.98
C VAL A 78 -9.32 -21.79 -8.49
N ASN A 79 -8.71 -22.97 -8.62
CA ASN A 79 -7.36 -23.12 -9.17
C ASN A 79 -7.30 -22.75 -10.67
N GLU A 80 -8.30 -23.14 -11.45
CA GLU A 80 -8.42 -22.81 -12.88
C GLU A 80 -8.72 -21.33 -13.13
N SER A 81 -9.29 -20.63 -12.14
CA SER A 81 -9.67 -19.23 -12.28
C SER A 81 -8.47 -18.29 -12.47
N GLY A 82 -8.71 -17.13 -13.07
CA GLY A 82 -7.75 -16.02 -13.16
C GLY A 82 -7.60 -15.19 -11.87
N LEU A 83 -8.05 -15.70 -10.72
CA LEU A 83 -7.95 -14.97 -9.45
C LEU A 83 -6.49 -14.75 -9.00
N PRO A 84 -6.22 -13.68 -8.23
CA PRO A 84 -4.95 -13.54 -7.54
C PRO A 84 -4.66 -14.75 -6.65
N THR A 85 -3.40 -15.17 -6.59
CA THR A 85 -2.97 -16.35 -5.81
C THR A 85 -3.42 -16.27 -4.35
N SER A 86 -3.35 -15.09 -3.73
CA SER A 86 -3.76 -14.93 -2.34
C SER A 86 -5.27 -15.11 -2.13
N SER A 87 -6.09 -14.66 -3.07
CA SER A 87 -7.54 -14.91 -3.06
C SER A 87 -7.85 -16.41 -3.22
N LYS A 88 -7.12 -17.11 -4.11
CA LYS A 88 -7.26 -18.57 -4.27
C LYS A 88 -6.96 -19.32 -2.97
N GLU A 89 -5.85 -18.96 -2.30
CA GLU A 89 -5.47 -19.58 -1.03
C GLU A 89 -6.56 -19.44 0.04
N VAL A 90 -7.20 -18.27 0.14
CA VAL A 90 -8.32 -18.05 1.07
C VAL A 90 -9.50 -18.96 0.75
N LEU A 91 -9.97 -18.98 -0.50
CA LEU A 91 -11.12 -19.78 -0.92
C LEU A 91 -10.86 -21.29 -0.77
N ILE A 92 -9.66 -21.76 -1.14
CA ILE A 92 -9.25 -23.16 -0.99
C ILE A 92 -9.21 -23.55 0.50
N LYS A 93 -8.72 -22.68 1.37
CA LYS A 93 -8.65 -22.94 2.82
C LYS A 93 -10.04 -23.01 3.46
N ILE A 94 -10.99 -22.21 2.98
CA ILE A 94 -12.40 -22.29 3.38
C ILE A 94 -12.98 -23.64 2.93
N ALA A 95 -12.79 -24.04 1.67
CA ALA A 95 -13.30 -25.29 1.10
C ALA A 95 -12.67 -26.55 1.75
N SER A 96 -11.38 -26.50 2.09
CA SER A 96 -10.63 -27.62 2.65
C SER A 96 -10.88 -27.88 4.14
N THR A 97 -11.80 -27.13 4.77
CA THR A 97 -12.12 -27.31 6.19
C THR A 97 -13.57 -27.79 6.41
N PRO A 98 -13.95 -28.98 5.91
CA PRO A 98 -15.32 -29.49 5.96
C PRO A 98 -15.79 -29.84 7.38
N LYS A 99 -14.85 -30.14 8.30
CA LYS A 99 -15.15 -30.57 9.68
C LYS A 99 -15.64 -29.46 10.62
N LEU A 100 -15.58 -28.20 10.20
CA LEU A 100 -16.07 -27.08 11.01
C LEU A 100 -17.59 -26.96 10.94
N SER A 101 -18.20 -26.54 12.06
CA SER A 101 -19.60 -26.08 12.04
C SER A 101 -19.77 -24.87 11.12
N PRO A 102 -20.96 -24.62 10.56
CA PRO A 102 -21.23 -23.46 9.70
C PRO A 102 -20.73 -22.14 10.30
N LYS A 103 -21.08 -21.85 11.56
CA LYS A 103 -20.62 -20.65 12.28
C LYS A 103 -19.11 -20.57 12.46
N SER A 104 -18.45 -21.70 12.73
CA SER A 104 -16.99 -21.73 12.87
C SER A 104 -16.29 -21.52 11.53
N ARG A 105 -16.89 -21.99 10.42
CA ARG A 105 -16.37 -21.80 9.07
C ARG A 105 -16.53 -20.34 8.61
N GLU A 106 -17.66 -19.73 8.90
CA GLU A 106 -17.91 -18.29 8.68
C GLU A 106 -16.88 -17.43 9.44
N ALA A 107 -16.65 -17.73 10.72
CA ALA A 107 -15.63 -17.04 11.51
C ALA A 107 -14.21 -17.20 10.94
N LEU A 108 -13.88 -18.39 10.42
CA LEU A 108 -12.60 -18.63 9.75
C LEU A 108 -12.48 -17.82 8.44
N ALA A 109 -13.53 -17.82 7.60
CA ALA A 109 -13.56 -17.08 6.35
C ALA A 109 -13.34 -15.58 6.59
N ARG A 110 -14.09 -15.01 7.55
CA ARG A 110 -13.91 -13.62 7.97
C ARG A 110 -12.48 -13.34 8.42
N LYS A 111 -11.89 -14.21 9.24
CA LYS A 111 -10.52 -14.02 9.71
C LYS A 111 -9.48 -14.06 8.58
N LEU A 112 -9.70 -14.88 7.56
CA LEU A 112 -8.83 -14.97 6.39
C LEU A 112 -8.94 -13.72 5.51
N ILE A 113 -10.16 -13.22 5.28
CA ILE A 113 -10.43 -11.99 4.53
C ILE A 113 -9.79 -10.77 5.23
N GLU A 114 -9.98 -10.63 6.54
CA GLU A 114 -9.31 -9.59 7.35
C GLU A 114 -7.78 -9.67 7.24
N GLY A 115 -7.23 -10.89 7.10
CA GLY A 115 -5.81 -11.11 6.87
C GLY A 115 -5.33 -10.54 5.52
N GLU A 116 -6.12 -10.70 4.47
CA GLU A 116 -5.84 -10.12 3.14
C GLU A 116 -6.01 -8.60 3.12
N GLU A 117 -7.03 -8.07 3.79
CA GLU A 117 -7.23 -6.62 3.97
C GLU A 117 -6.02 -5.99 4.65
N LEU A 118 -5.52 -6.60 5.74
CA LEU A 118 -4.35 -6.10 6.45
C LEU A 118 -3.08 -6.14 5.58
N LYS A 119 -2.90 -7.16 4.74
CA LYS A 119 -1.78 -7.22 3.79
C LYS A 119 -1.87 -6.11 2.74
N ALA A 120 -3.06 -5.87 2.20
CA ALA A 120 -3.31 -4.78 1.25
C ALA A 120 -3.01 -3.40 1.89
N ALA A 121 -3.51 -3.17 3.11
CA ALA A 121 -3.26 -1.95 3.86
C ALA A 121 -1.77 -1.69 4.10
N LYS A 122 -1.02 -2.71 4.57
CA LYS A 122 0.44 -2.62 4.78
C LYS A 122 1.22 -2.34 3.49
N SER A 123 0.76 -2.84 2.35
CA SER A 123 1.35 -2.55 1.05
C SER A 123 1.21 -1.07 0.68
N LEU A 124 0.01 -0.50 0.89
CA LEU A 124 -0.28 0.90 0.61
C LEU A 124 0.41 1.87 1.59
N GLU A 125 0.59 1.46 2.84
CA GLU A 125 1.22 2.28 3.89
C GLU A 125 2.58 2.80 3.45
N LYS A 126 3.40 1.97 2.80
CA LYS A 126 4.74 2.35 2.32
C LYS A 126 4.68 3.49 1.29
N THR A 127 3.74 3.43 0.34
CA THR A 127 3.55 4.50 -0.66
C THR A 127 2.90 5.74 -0.05
N ASP A 128 2.04 5.58 0.95
CA ASP A 128 1.41 6.70 1.66
C ASP A 128 2.43 7.48 2.49
N ILE A 129 3.40 6.79 3.10
CA ILE A 129 4.53 7.42 3.80
C ILE A 129 5.31 8.31 2.83
N VAL A 130 5.69 7.82 1.66
CA VAL A 130 6.45 8.61 0.68
C VAL A 130 5.63 9.77 0.14
N THR A 131 4.33 9.58 -0.08
CA THR A 131 3.40 10.64 -0.49
C THR A 131 3.41 11.82 0.47
N ARG A 132 3.44 11.54 1.78
CA ARG A 132 3.40 12.56 2.84
C ARG A 132 4.79 13.13 3.15
N LEU A 133 5.80 12.27 3.22
CA LEU A 133 7.14 12.66 3.67
C LEU A 133 8.04 13.18 2.54
N GLY A 134 7.79 12.82 1.27
CA GLY A 134 8.56 13.33 0.13
C GLY A 134 8.54 14.86 0.05
N PRO A 135 7.34 15.49 -0.02
CA PRO A 135 7.23 16.94 -0.05
C PRO A 135 7.76 17.64 1.21
N THR A 136 7.58 17.03 2.40
CA THR A 136 8.05 17.65 3.65
C THR A 136 9.57 17.61 3.77
N LEU A 137 10.23 16.52 3.36
CA LEU A 137 11.69 16.46 3.25
C LEU A 137 12.20 17.42 2.18
N GLY A 138 11.50 17.56 1.05
CA GLY A 138 11.84 18.53 0.01
C GLY A 138 11.80 19.97 0.53
N LEU A 139 10.76 20.31 1.31
CA LEU A 139 10.65 21.60 1.99
C LEU A 139 11.81 21.81 2.98
N MET A 140 12.15 20.81 3.81
CA MET A 140 13.31 20.92 4.71
C MET A 140 14.62 21.16 3.94
N GLY A 141 14.77 20.50 2.78
CA GLY A 141 15.90 20.70 1.87
C GLY A 141 16.03 22.13 1.34
N THR A 142 14.95 22.91 1.34
CA THR A 142 15.01 24.36 1.03
C THR A 142 15.41 25.20 2.23
N LEU A 143 14.83 24.92 3.40
CA LEU A 143 14.98 25.78 4.57
C LEU A 143 16.36 25.67 5.21
N ILE A 144 16.98 24.49 5.16
CA ILE A 144 18.28 24.25 5.79
C ILE A 144 19.41 25.04 5.10
N PRO A 145 19.65 24.95 3.78
CA PRO A 145 20.74 25.65 3.12
C PRO A 145 20.51 27.17 3.00
N MET A 146 19.27 27.65 3.16
CA MET A 146 18.96 29.08 3.12
C MET A 146 19.64 29.89 4.23
N GLY A 147 19.91 29.30 5.40
CA GLY A 147 20.65 29.96 6.47
C GLY A 147 22.06 30.39 6.03
N PRO A 148 22.92 29.42 5.65
CA PRO A 148 24.24 29.71 5.07
C PRO A 148 24.18 30.58 3.80
N GLY A 149 23.20 30.34 2.91
CA GLY A 149 23.06 31.09 1.66
C GLY A 149 22.79 32.58 1.87
N LEU A 150 21.86 32.93 2.78
CA LEU A 150 21.55 34.33 3.10
C LEU A 150 22.67 35.00 3.89
N ALA A 151 23.38 34.27 4.75
CA ALA A 151 24.57 34.77 5.43
C ALA A 151 25.69 35.11 4.42
N GLY A 152 25.92 34.23 3.43
CA GLY A 152 26.85 34.48 2.32
C GLY A 152 26.49 35.73 1.52
N LEU A 153 25.20 35.93 1.20
CA LEU A 153 24.71 37.14 0.55
C LEU A 153 25.03 38.41 1.36
N GLY A 154 24.85 38.37 2.68
CA GLY A 154 25.20 39.47 3.57
C GLY A 154 26.69 39.85 3.54
N ALA A 155 27.55 38.89 3.20
CA ALA A 155 28.99 39.07 3.02
C ALA A 155 29.41 39.40 1.57
N GLY A 156 28.46 39.49 0.63
CA GLY A 156 28.74 39.69 -0.80
C GLY A 156 29.17 38.40 -1.54
N ASP A 157 29.08 37.23 -0.91
CA ASP A 157 29.39 35.94 -1.53
C ASP A 157 28.17 35.37 -2.26
N ILE A 158 28.06 35.78 -3.52
CA ILE A 158 26.99 35.35 -4.43
C ILE A 158 27.13 33.86 -4.78
N ASN A 159 28.34 33.29 -4.74
CA ASN A 159 28.57 31.88 -5.08
C ASN A 159 27.93 30.96 -4.03
N THR A 160 28.15 31.25 -2.74
CA THR A 160 27.52 30.50 -1.64
C THR A 160 26.00 30.58 -1.70
N LEU A 161 25.44 31.77 -1.98
CA LEU A 161 24.00 31.93 -2.18
C LEU A 161 23.50 31.08 -3.35
N ALA A 162 24.18 31.12 -4.50
CA ALA A 162 23.78 30.38 -5.69
C ALA A 162 23.75 28.87 -5.42
N GLN A 163 24.77 28.32 -4.75
CA GLN A 163 24.81 26.90 -4.39
C GLN A 163 23.68 26.50 -3.44
N ALA A 164 23.40 27.33 -2.42
CA ALA A 164 22.29 27.09 -1.50
C ALA A 164 20.93 27.05 -2.23
N ILE A 165 20.72 27.94 -3.20
CA ILE A 165 19.50 28.00 -4.02
C ILE A 165 19.36 26.76 -4.91
N ILE A 166 20.45 26.30 -5.55
CA ILE A 166 20.41 25.10 -6.39
C ILE A 166 19.99 23.88 -5.57
N ILE A 167 20.62 23.66 -4.42
CA ILE A 167 20.27 22.56 -3.51
C ILE A 167 18.81 22.67 -3.05
N ALA A 168 18.35 23.88 -2.72
CA ALA A 168 16.96 24.11 -2.31
C ALA A 168 15.96 23.73 -3.42
N PHE A 169 16.20 24.17 -4.65
CA PHE A 169 15.30 23.83 -5.77
C PHE A 169 15.33 22.36 -6.11
N ASP A 170 16.51 21.75 -6.20
CA ASP A 170 16.65 20.33 -6.53
C ASP A 170 15.95 19.43 -5.49
N THR A 171 16.14 19.71 -4.20
CA THR A 171 15.49 18.95 -3.12
C THR A 171 13.96 19.06 -3.17
N THR A 172 13.43 20.24 -3.52
CA THR A 172 11.98 20.43 -3.70
C THR A 172 11.44 19.65 -4.89
N VAL A 173 12.10 19.75 -6.04
CA VAL A 173 11.69 19.07 -7.27
C VAL A 173 11.67 17.56 -7.03
N VAL A 174 12.73 17.01 -6.43
CA VAL A 174 12.82 15.59 -6.09
C VAL A 174 11.75 15.17 -5.08
N GLY A 175 11.53 15.96 -4.01
CA GLY A 175 10.54 15.65 -2.98
C GLY A 175 9.10 15.65 -3.51
N LEU A 176 8.74 16.64 -4.32
CA LEU A 176 7.42 16.71 -4.96
C LEU A 176 7.23 15.59 -5.98
N ALA A 177 8.25 15.30 -6.80
CA ALA A 177 8.17 14.22 -7.78
C ALA A 177 8.01 12.85 -7.11
N ALA A 178 8.82 12.54 -6.09
CA ALA A 178 8.70 11.29 -5.35
C ALA A 178 7.33 11.15 -4.66
N GLY A 179 6.85 12.21 -4.00
CA GLY A 179 5.54 12.22 -3.36
C GLY A 179 4.38 12.10 -4.36
N GLY A 180 4.46 12.79 -5.49
CA GLY A 180 3.46 12.75 -6.55
C GLY A 180 3.35 11.38 -7.23
N ILE A 181 4.50 10.77 -7.55
CA ILE A 181 4.53 9.40 -8.10
C ILE A 181 3.95 8.41 -7.09
N ALA A 182 4.38 8.47 -5.83
CA ALA A 182 3.88 7.58 -4.78
C ALA A 182 2.36 7.74 -4.57
N TYR A 183 1.83 8.97 -4.65
CA TYR A 183 0.40 9.24 -4.56
C TYR A 183 -0.38 8.54 -5.67
N VAL A 184 0.06 8.68 -6.92
CA VAL A 184 -0.59 8.06 -8.08
C VAL A 184 -0.58 6.53 -7.94
N VAL A 185 0.56 5.96 -7.54
CA VAL A 185 0.69 4.52 -7.30
C VAL A 185 -0.26 4.06 -6.20
N SER A 186 -0.28 4.74 -5.05
CA SER A 186 -1.15 4.38 -3.93
C SER A 186 -2.62 4.44 -4.32
N LYS A 187 -3.04 5.51 -5.01
CA LYS A 187 -4.42 5.71 -5.45
C LYS A 187 -4.91 4.60 -6.39
N ILE A 188 -4.07 4.21 -7.36
CA ILE A 188 -4.44 3.15 -8.32
C ILE A 188 -4.47 1.78 -7.63
N ARG A 189 -3.45 1.45 -6.82
CA ARG A 189 -3.39 0.17 -6.10
C ARG A 189 -4.54 0.02 -5.11
N ARG A 190 -4.90 1.08 -4.39
CA ARG A 190 -6.03 1.07 -3.45
C ARG A 190 -7.32 0.63 -4.13
N ARG A 191 -7.63 1.22 -5.29
CA ARG A 191 -8.81 0.85 -6.08
C ARG A 191 -8.78 -0.62 -6.51
N TRP A 192 -7.61 -1.16 -6.88
CA TRP A 192 -7.49 -2.57 -7.25
C TRP A 192 -7.62 -3.51 -6.05
N TYR A 193 -7.08 -3.14 -4.89
CA TYR A 193 -7.21 -3.93 -3.68
C TYR A 193 -8.64 -3.97 -3.16
N GLU A 194 -9.35 -2.83 -3.19
CA GLU A 194 -10.78 -2.76 -2.86
C GLU A 194 -11.63 -3.67 -3.77
N ASP A 195 -11.40 -3.63 -5.09
CA ASP A 195 -12.10 -4.47 -6.08
C ASP A 195 -11.82 -5.97 -5.86
N ASN A 196 -10.56 -6.33 -5.59
CA ASN A 196 -10.19 -7.73 -5.30
C ASN A 196 -10.76 -8.22 -3.97
N LEU A 197 -10.78 -7.38 -2.93
CA LEU A 197 -11.31 -7.75 -1.62
C LEU A 197 -12.81 -7.95 -1.69
N SER A 198 -13.53 -7.05 -2.37
CA SER A 198 -14.97 -7.21 -2.63
C SER A 198 -15.27 -8.48 -3.42
N THR A 199 -14.48 -8.79 -4.45
CA THR A 199 -14.62 -10.04 -5.21
C THR A 199 -14.36 -11.26 -4.33
N LEU A 200 -13.34 -11.21 -3.47
CA LEU A 200 -13.02 -12.29 -2.54
C LEU A 200 -14.14 -12.52 -1.52
N GLU A 201 -14.72 -11.46 -0.97
CA GLU A 201 -15.87 -11.53 -0.05
C GLU A 201 -17.07 -12.19 -0.71
N THR A 202 -17.44 -11.75 -1.92
CA THR A 202 -18.57 -12.35 -2.66
C THR A 202 -18.33 -13.83 -2.94
N LEU A 203 -17.13 -14.20 -3.39
CA LEU A 203 -16.81 -15.61 -3.66
C LEU A 203 -16.75 -16.44 -2.38
N ALA A 204 -16.27 -15.88 -1.28
CA ALA A 204 -16.23 -16.56 0.00
C ALA A 204 -17.65 -16.85 0.51
N GLU A 205 -18.57 -15.90 0.39
CA GLU A 205 -19.99 -16.10 0.71
C GLU A 205 -20.62 -17.20 -0.14
N SER A 206 -20.40 -17.19 -1.46
CA SER A 206 -20.90 -18.25 -2.35
C SER A 206 -20.32 -19.62 -1.99
N VAL A 207 -19.03 -19.72 -1.68
CA VAL A 207 -18.40 -20.97 -1.21
C VAL A 207 -19.02 -21.44 0.10
N LEU A 208 -19.25 -20.56 1.07
CA LEU A 208 -19.89 -20.90 2.33
C LEU A 208 -21.31 -21.43 2.13
N GLU A 209 -22.11 -20.76 1.29
CA GLU A 209 -23.48 -21.16 0.97
C GLU A 209 -23.53 -22.57 0.36
N VAL A 210 -22.65 -22.86 -0.60
CA VAL A 210 -22.57 -24.17 -1.24
C VAL A 210 -22.23 -25.26 -0.23
N LEU A 211 -21.27 -25.00 0.67
CA LEU A 211 -20.84 -25.96 1.70
C LEU A 211 -21.93 -26.20 2.76
N ASP A 212 -22.69 -25.17 3.13
CA ASP A 212 -23.80 -25.28 4.08
C ASP A 212 -24.98 -26.05 3.47
N ASN A 213 -25.27 -25.82 2.18
CA ASN A 213 -26.25 -26.58 1.42
C ASN A 213 -25.86 -28.07 1.28
N ALA A 214 -24.57 -28.37 1.05
CA ALA A 214 -24.06 -29.74 1.02
C ALA A 214 -24.18 -30.43 2.40
N THR A 215 -23.92 -29.71 3.48
CA THR A 215 -24.06 -30.22 4.86
C THR A 215 -25.54 -30.55 5.17
N THR A 216 -26.47 -29.69 4.76
CA THR A 216 -27.92 -29.85 4.97
C THR A 216 -28.51 -31.02 4.18
N LYS A 217 -28.07 -31.24 2.93
CA LYS A 217 -28.48 -32.42 2.14
C LYS A 217 -28.00 -33.73 2.78
N THR A 218 -26.81 -33.74 3.38
CA THR A 218 -26.25 -34.95 4.03
C THR A 218 -27.02 -35.34 5.29
N THR A 219 -27.41 -34.38 6.13
CA THR A 219 -28.26 -34.66 7.31
C THR A 219 -29.68 -35.09 6.94
N ALA A 220 -30.25 -34.58 5.85
CA ALA A 220 -31.58 -34.99 5.37
C ALA A 220 -31.64 -36.44 4.83
N VAL A 221 -30.51 -36.98 4.33
CA VAL A 221 -30.43 -38.35 3.80
C VAL A 221 -30.20 -39.38 4.92
N ILE A 222 -29.51 -39.02 6.01
CA ILE A 222 -29.23 -39.92 7.14
C ILE A 222 -30.45 -40.03 8.09
N GLY A 223 -31.41 -39.10 8.00
CA GLY A 223 -32.65 -39.08 8.81
C GLY A 223 -33.84 -39.85 8.20
N LYS A 224 -33.65 -40.60 7.11
CA LYS A 224 -34.64 -41.53 6.52
C LYS A 224 -34.13 -42.96 6.61
#